data_AF-A0A0N4YEZ8-F1
#
_entry.id   AF-A0A0N4YEZ8-F1
#
_cell.length_a   1.000
_cell.length_b   1.000
_cell.length_c   1.000
_cell.angle_alpha   90.00
_cell.angle_beta   90.00
_cell.angle_gamma   90.00
#
_symmetry.space_group_name_H-M   'P 1'
#
loop_
_entity.id
_entity.type
_entity.pdbx_description
1 polymer ?
#
loop_
_entity_poly.entity_id
_entity_poly.type
_entity_poly.pdbx_seq_one_letter_code
_entity_poly.pdbx_strand_id
1 'polypeptide(L)'
;MVCTAFADSDTTPIVNEVIGKAEDVPPGTKKVFTVRDKPILVINDNGTLHATTGICSHYNFSLENGVYYKGRIRCPLHGACFNVRTGDIEDYPGFDSLFVYDVKNVEGDLVINTTEKQLEKSRRTRVSAVKTVCDDLPIIVVGAGISAAAFVEHARLNGCPTPITMITEEEQPPYDRVLLSKASLSKPTALSPLRSDDYYAENHIKILMNTRVTGVDVGRRRISLENGDQMPYSKLVLALGGAPRKLPMPGGDLNNVYTLRVASEASAIAAASEGKHVVCIGASFIGEFKGMEIASALAPTAASVTVVCATDEPLPALGSDIGAVVRKRFEAKGIRVIVNASADHLEGNNGDVYSVVLASGEVIPADVVVAGIGVEPPTSWLKGTCVELDDRGFIKVDRLFRTTADWIYAIGDAVTAPLPLWDIDSINIQHFQTAQTHGQLLGYSIVGRPYPHENVPFFWTLFFFEFGIRFAGCAQGATETIVHGDIDGLNFAKYYLKDNDVVAVANAGPIPTAIQFLDIFKNRIPVSRNEVEK
;
A
#
# COMPACT_ATOMS: atom_id res chain seq x y z
N MET A 1 30.22 -14.90 -5.78
CA MET A 1 31.13 -13.98 -5.03
C MET A 1 30.45 -13.73 -3.71
N VAL A 2 31.08 -14.15 -2.61
CA VAL A 2 30.47 -14.24 -1.28
C VAL A 2 30.10 -12.84 -0.79
N CYS A 3 28.82 -12.62 -0.49
CA CYS A 3 28.31 -11.35 0.00
C CYS A 3 28.73 -11.20 1.46
N THR A 4 29.75 -10.39 1.72
CA THR A 4 30.12 -9.98 3.08
C THR A 4 29.08 -8.98 3.56
N ALA A 5 28.18 -9.44 4.44
CA ALA A 5 27.31 -8.56 5.21
C ALA A 5 28.18 -7.58 5.99
N PHE A 6 28.07 -6.28 5.69
CA PHE A 6 28.60 -5.25 6.58
C PHE A 6 27.68 -5.19 7.79
N ALA A 7 28.06 -5.91 8.83
CA ALA A 7 27.55 -5.73 10.16
C ALA A 7 27.99 -4.35 10.66
N ASP A 8 27.03 -3.55 11.14
CA ASP A 8 27.28 -2.68 12.28
C ASP A 8 27.98 -3.56 13.31
N SER A 9 29.29 -3.37 13.54
CA SER A 9 30.11 -4.32 14.30
C SER A 9 29.68 -4.27 15.76
N ASP A 10 28.63 -5.01 16.04
CA ASP A 10 28.07 -5.16 17.36
C ASP A 10 29.09 -5.90 18.22
N THR A 11 29.76 -5.15 19.10
CA THR A 11 30.78 -5.68 20.02
C THR A 11 30.16 -6.30 21.27
N THR A 12 28.82 -6.38 21.36
CA THR A 12 28.18 -7.07 22.47
C THR A 12 28.44 -8.58 22.41
N PRO A 13 28.58 -9.25 23.57
CA PRO A 13 28.89 -10.67 23.61
C PRO A 13 27.78 -11.48 22.94
N ILE A 14 28.18 -12.45 22.12
CA ILE A 14 27.26 -13.43 21.52
C ILE A 14 26.69 -14.28 22.65
N VAL A 15 25.37 -14.40 22.67
CA VAL A 15 24.61 -15.25 23.57
C VAL A 15 24.07 -16.43 22.76
N ASN A 16 24.34 -17.65 23.25
CA ASN A 16 23.74 -18.87 22.75
C ASN A 16 22.49 -19.16 23.57
N GLU A 17 21.31 -19.12 22.94
CA GLU A 17 20.04 -19.40 23.63
C GLU A 17 19.41 -20.67 23.09
N VAL A 18 19.07 -21.59 24.00
CA VAL A 18 18.22 -22.74 23.70
C VAL A 18 16.78 -22.24 23.65
N ILE A 19 16.16 -22.34 22.48
CA ILE A 19 14.83 -21.74 22.22
C ILE A 19 13.70 -22.77 22.18
N GLY A 20 14.03 -24.06 22.03
CA GLY A 20 13.05 -25.14 21.92
C GLY A 20 13.70 -26.43 21.43
N LYS A 21 12.88 -27.42 21.05
CA LYS A 21 13.36 -28.70 20.51
C LYS A 21 13.27 -28.73 18.99
N ALA A 22 14.17 -29.45 18.32
CA ALA A 22 14.13 -29.59 16.88
C ALA A 22 12.88 -30.34 16.39
N GLU A 23 12.32 -31.23 17.22
CA GLU A 23 11.06 -31.94 16.94
C GLU A 23 9.82 -31.03 16.93
N ASP A 24 9.91 -29.84 17.53
CA ASP A 24 8.85 -28.83 17.48
C ASP A 24 8.74 -28.17 16.09
N VAL A 25 9.78 -28.31 15.25
CA VAL A 25 9.80 -27.78 13.88
C VAL A 25 10.21 -28.89 12.90
N PRO A 26 9.35 -29.89 12.65
CA PRO A 26 9.62 -30.93 11.65
C PRO A 26 9.91 -30.34 10.25
N PRO A 27 10.57 -31.08 9.35
CA PRO A 27 10.77 -30.66 7.96
C PRO A 27 9.47 -30.21 7.28
N GLY A 28 9.49 -29.04 6.64
CA GLY A 28 8.35 -28.41 5.97
C GLY A 28 7.46 -27.57 6.88
N THR A 29 7.81 -27.44 8.16
CA THR A 29 7.04 -26.67 9.15
C THR A 29 7.77 -25.43 9.62
N LYS A 30 7.08 -24.64 10.44
CA LYS A 30 7.59 -23.42 11.06
C LYS A 30 6.90 -23.22 12.40
N LYS A 31 7.58 -22.56 13.33
CA LYS A 31 7.05 -22.25 14.67
C LYS A 31 7.68 -20.96 15.20
N VAL A 32 6.90 -20.19 15.95
CA VAL A 32 7.44 -19.05 16.70
C VAL A 32 7.83 -19.49 18.10
N PHE A 33 9.04 -19.13 18.51
CA PHE A 33 9.56 -19.27 19.86
C PHE A 33 9.71 -17.90 20.50
N THR A 34 9.61 -17.82 21.82
CA THR A 34 9.82 -16.58 22.57
C THR A 34 11.18 -16.60 23.22
N VAL A 35 11.99 -15.59 22.89
CA VAL A 35 13.35 -15.39 23.40
C VAL A 35 13.38 -14.03 24.06
N ARG A 36 13.36 -13.98 25.41
CA ARG A 36 13.31 -12.72 26.18
C ARG A 36 12.23 -11.74 25.68
N ASP A 37 11.01 -12.25 25.58
CA ASP A 37 9.83 -11.52 25.07
C ASP A 37 9.89 -11.13 23.58
N LYS A 38 10.88 -11.63 22.84
CA LYS A 38 10.99 -11.43 21.38
C LYS A 38 10.54 -12.68 20.64
N PRO A 39 9.58 -12.56 19.71
CA PRO A 39 9.18 -13.68 18.88
C PRO A 39 10.25 -13.95 17.83
N ILE A 40 10.74 -15.19 17.77
CA ILE A 40 11.69 -15.70 16.77
C ILE A 40 10.98 -16.78 15.96
N LEU A 41 10.88 -16.59 14.65
CA LEU A 41 10.32 -17.60 13.75
C LEU A 41 11.43 -18.54 13.30
N VAL A 42 11.29 -19.82 13.60
CA VAL A 42 12.13 -20.87 13.03
C VAL A 42 11.37 -21.59 11.93
N ILE A 43 12.00 -21.77 10.79
CA ILE A 43 11.46 -22.45 9.61
C ILE A 43 12.40 -23.60 9.28
N ASN A 44 11.84 -24.80 9.09
CA ASN A 44 12.58 -25.96 8.62
C ASN A 44 12.27 -26.21 7.15
N ASP A 45 13.10 -25.65 6.26
CA ASP A 45 13.03 -25.86 4.83
C ASP A 45 13.65 -27.22 4.47
N ASN A 46 12.84 -28.27 4.62
CA ASN A 46 13.18 -29.66 4.27
C ASN A 46 14.54 -30.14 4.83
N GLY A 47 14.80 -29.84 6.10
CA GLY A 47 16.03 -30.18 6.81
C GLY A 47 17.00 -29.01 7.00
N THR A 48 16.80 -27.89 6.29
CA THR A 48 17.58 -26.67 6.48
C THR A 48 16.85 -25.72 7.43
N LEU A 49 17.45 -25.43 8.58
CA LEU A 49 16.88 -24.49 9.54
C LEU A 49 17.21 -23.04 9.19
N HIS A 50 16.20 -22.19 9.30
CA HIS A 50 16.31 -20.74 9.20
C HIS A 50 15.64 -20.11 10.42
N ALA A 51 16.23 -19.07 10.99
CA ALA A 51 15.63 -18.31 12.08
C ALA A 51 15.61 -16.83 11.74
N THR A 52 14.44 -16.21 11.87
CA THR A 52 14.25 -14.78 11.67
C THR A 52 13.48 -14.16 12.82
N THR A 53 13.38 -12.84 12.86
CA THR A 53 12.37 -12.19 13.70
C THR A 53 10.98 -12.76 13.33
N GLY A 54 10.16 -13.07 14.35
CA GLY A 54 8.87 -13.73 14.19
C GLY A 54 7.67 -12.80 14.02
N ILE A 55 7.92 -11.49 13.96
CA ILE A 55 6.92 -10.47 13.65
C ILE A 55 7.26 -9.76 12.35
N CYS A 56 6.23 -9.45 11.57
CA CYS A 56 6.33 -8.70 10.33
C CYS A 56 6.81 -7.27 10.62
N SER A 57 7.84 -6.82 9.91
CA SER A 57 8.41 -5.47 10.07
C SER A 57 7.47 -4.32 9.66
N HIS A 58 6.38 -4.63 8.94
CA HIS A 58 5.36 -3.65 8.52
C HIS A 58 4.51 -3.19 9.72
N TYR A 59 3.57 -4.02 10.21
CA TYR A 59 2.68 -3.69 11.34
C TYR A 59 2.77 -4.70 12.50
N ASN A 60 3.96 -5.29 12.74
CA ASN A 60 4.26 -6.18 13.87
C ASN A 60 3.36 -7.43 13.99
N PHE A 61 2.69 -7.84 12.92
CA PHE A 61 1.83 -9.03 12.94
C PHE A 61 2.67 -10.31 12.99
N SER A 62 2.25 -11.33 13.75
CA SER A 62 2.97 -12.60 13.84
C SER A 62 3.12 -13.27 12.47
N LEU A 63 4.32 -13.77 12.19
CA LEU A 63 4.64 -14.53 10.98
C LEU A 63 4.41 -16.04 11.14
N GLU A 64 3.96 -16.49 12.32
CA GLU A 64 3.70 -17.91 12.59
C GLU A 64 2.71 -18.53 11.61
N ASN A 65 1.65 -17.80 11.27
CA ASN A 65 0.66 -18.22 10.27
C ASN A 65 0.99 -17.74 8.85
N GLY A 66 2.21 -17.24 8.63
CA GLY A 66 2.65 -16.75 7.34
C GLY A 66 2.70 -17.81 6.25
N VAL A 67 2.58 -17.38 5.00
CA VAL A 67 2.68 -18.28 3.85
C VAL A 67 4.14 -18.45 3.51
N TYR A 68 4.64 -19.69 3.63
CA TYR A 68 6.01 -20.02 3.27
C TYR A 68 6.06 -20.65 1.87
N TYR A 69 6.95 -20.15 1.01
CA TYR A 69 7.20 -20.72 -0.31
C TYR A 69 8.65 -20.49 -0.75
N LYS A 70 9.40 -21.58 -0.96
CA LYS A 70 10.78 -21.59 -1.53
C LYS A 70 11.71 -20.52 -0.93
N GLY A 71 11.92 -20.58 0.38
CA GLY A 71 12.82 -19.65 1.08
C GLY A 71 12.24 -18.24 1.29
N ARG A 72 10.93 -18.04 1.07
CA ARG A 72 10.23 -16.79 1.32
C ARG A 72 9.10 -16.99 2.31
N ILE A 73 8.93 -16.03 3.22
CA ILE A 73 7.81 -15.99 4.17
C ILE A 73 7.00 -14.72 3.94
N ARG A 74 5.69 -14.88 3.71
CA ARG A 74 4.74 -13.77 3.58
C ARG A 74 3.93 -13.59 4.83
N CYS A 75 3.81 -12.34 5.29
CA CYS A 75 2.93 -11.95 6.36
C CYS A 75 1.49 -12.34 6.02
N PRO A 76 0.77 -13.04 6.90
CA PRO A 76 -0.59 -13.52 6.62
C PRO A 76 -1.65 -12.42 6.64
N LEU A 77 -1.29 -11.21 7.09
CA LEU A 77 -2.20 -10.08 7.13
C LEU A 77 -2.13 -9.24 5.84
N HIS A 78 -0.95 -8.72 5.53
CA HIS A 78 -0.75 -7.73 4.47
C HIS A 78 0.07 -8.24 3.27
N GLY A 79 0.61 -9.46 3.31
CA GLY A 79 1.34 -10.04 2.16
C GLY A 79 2.82 -9.65 2.03
N ALA A 80 3.34 -8.79 2.91
CA ALA A 80 4.76 -8.41 2.99
C ALA A 80 5.65 -9.67 2.99
N CYS A 81 6.66 -9.71 2.13
CA CYS A 81 7.45 -10.91 1.86
C CYS A 81 8.91 -10.72 2.25
N PHE A 82 9.46 -11.71 2.95
CA PHE A 82 10.83 -11.68 3.42
C PHE A 82 11.60 -12.92 2.95
N ASN A 83 12.85 -12.73 2.58
CA ASN A 83 13.78 -13.81 2.35
C ASN A 83 14.16 -14.44 3.69
N VAL A 84 13.94 -15.74 3.90
CA VAL A 84 14.22 -16.37 5.20
C VAL A 84 15.72 -16.53 5.49
N ARG A 85 16.57 -16.41 4.47
CA ARG A 85 18.03 -16.56 4.58
C ARG A 85 18.72 -15.25 4.89
N THR A 86 18.25 -14.15 4.30
CA THR A 86 18.85 -12.81 4.49
C THR A 86 18.01 -11.89 5.39
N GLY A 87 16.74 -12.24 5.60
CA GLY A 87 15.74 -11.40 6.26
C GLY A 87 15.25 -10.26 5.39
N ASP A 88 15.83 -10.05 4.20
CA ASP A 88 15.50 -8.89 3.37
C ASP A 88 14.04 -8.90 2.93
N ILE A 89 13.41 -7.72 2.96
CA ILE A 89 12.11 -7.52 2.33
C ILE A 89 12.25 -7.61 0.81
N GLU A 90 11.57 -8.59 0.22
CA GLU A 90 11.58 -8.86 -1.23
C GLU A 90 10.30 -8.37 -1.91
N ASP A 91 9.21 -8.26 -1.16
CA ASP A 91 7.91 -7.81 -1.65
C ASP A 91 7.14 -7.08 -0.55
N TYR A 92 6.22 -6.24 -1.00
CA TYR A 92 5.56 -5.23 -0.18
C TYR A 92 4.24 -5.69 0.41
N PRO A 93 3.68 -4.95 1.40
CA PRO A 93 4.08 -3.63 1.94
C PRO A 93 5.21 -3.65 2.99
N GLY A 94 5.71 -2.45 3.35
CA GLY A 94 6.76 -2.23 4.35
C GLY A 94 8.09 -1.80 3.74
N PHE A 95 9.09 -1.49 4.56
CA PHE A 95 10.43 -1.08 4.09
C PHE A 95 11.56 -1.76 4.83
N ASP A 96 11.31 -2.21 6.06
CA ASP A 96 12.34 -2.84 6.87
C ASP A 96 12.38 -4.35 6.65
N SER A 97 13.57 -4.90 6.81
CA SER A 97 13.88 -6.31 6.76
C SER A 97 13.77 -6.94 8.15
N LEU A 98 13.70 -8.26 8.21
CA LEU A 98 13.80 -9.03 9.45
C LEU A 98 15.27 -9.17 9.86
N PHE A 99 15.52 -9.38 11.14
CA PHE A 99 16.79 -9.96 11.57
C PHE A 99 16.80 -11.45 11.25
N VAL A 100 18.00 -11.98 11.01
CA VAL A 100 18.27 -13.41 10.85
C VAL A 100 19.21 -13.83 11.97
N TYR A 101 18.97 -15.01 12.51
CA TYR A 101 19.76 -15.61 13.58
C TYR A 101 20.39 -16.91 13.08
N ASP A 102 21.64 -17.18 13.46
CA ASP A 102 22.28 -18.47 13.20
C ASP A 102 21.64 -19.51 14.12
N VAL A 103 20.85 -20.43 13.54
CA VAL A 103 20.12 -21.47 14.26
C VAL A 103 20.72 -22.85 13.97
N LYS A 104 20.93 -23.63 15.02
CA LYS A 104 21.51 -24.98 14.93
C LYS A 104 20.69 -25.96 15.77
N ASN A 105 20.67 -27.21 15.31
CA ASN A 105 20.21 -28.33 16.11
C ASN A 105 21.43 -28.96 16.81
N VAL A 106 21.51 -28.83 18.13
CA VAL A 106 22.56 -29.38 18.97
C VAL A 106 21.93 -30.45 19.86
N GLU A 107 22.18 -31.73 19.54
CA GLU A 107 21.65 -32.87 20.32
C GLU A 107 20.12 -32.86 20.53
N GLY A 108 19.36 -32.29 19.59
CA GLY A 108 17.91 -32.16 19.65
C GLY A 108 17.41 -30.80 20.14
N ASP A 109 18.29 -29.94 20.64
CA ASP A 109 17.98 -28.57 21.05
C ASP A 109 18.19 -27.59 19.90
N LEU A 110 17.20 -26.70 19.69
CA LEU A 110 17.35 -25.55 18.82
C LEU A 110 18.09 -24.46 19.57
N VAL A 111 19.28 -24.11 19.10
CA VAL A 111 20.13 -23.07 19.66
C VAL A 111 20.28 -21.94 18.66
N ILE A 112 20.04 -20.69 19.08
CA ILE A 112 20.33 -19.51 18.28
C ILE A 112 21.53 -18.75 18.84
N ASN A 113 22.34 -18.21 17.93
CA ASN A 113 23.40 -17.27 18.26
C ASN A 113 22.88 -15.84 17.99
N THR A 114 22.86 -14.99 19.01
CA THR A 114 22.34 -13.62 18.94
C THR A 114 23.14 -12.69 19.85
N THR A 115 22.85 -11.39 19.81
CA THR A 115 23.32 -10.40 20.79
C THR A 115 22.15 -9.67 21.44
N GLU A 116 22.40 -9.00 22.58
CA GLU A 116 21.37 -8.17 23.24
C GLU A 116 20.84 -7.08 22.30
N LYS A 117 21.74 -6.37 21.62
CA LYS A 117 21.39 -5.29 20.69
C LYS A 117 20.60 -5.80 19.48
N GLN A 118 20.82 -7.03 19.03
CA GLN A 118 20.00 -7.68 18.00
C GLN A 118 18.60 -8.05 18.51
N LEU A 119 18.45 -8.46 19.78
CA LEU A 119 17.15 -8.76 20.38
C LEU A 119 16.35 -7.49 20.72
N GLU A 120 17.02 -6.37 21.03
CA GLU A 120 16.35 -5.09 21.30
C GLU A 120 15.54 -4.60 20.08
N LYS A 121 16.08 -4.78 18.88
CA LYS A 121 15.47 -4.32 17.62
C LYS A 121 14.57 -5.40 17.00
N SER A 122 13.41 -5.01 16.49
CA SER A 122 12.50 -5.90 15.78
C SER A 122 12.66 -5.90 14.26
N ARG A 123 13.44 -4.96 13.70
CA ARG A 123 13.55 -4.74 12.26
C ARG A 123 14.88 -4.11 11.87
N ARG A 124 15.30 -4.36 10.63
CA ARG A 124 16.57 -3.92 10.05
C ARG A 124 16.34 -3.07 8.80
N THR A 125 16.81 -1.84 8.82
CA THR A 125 16.87 -0.99 7.62
C THR A 125 17.96 -1.52 6.68
N ARG A 126 17.67 -1.61 5.38
CA ARG A 126 18.68 -1.99 4.37
C ARG A 126 19.64 -0.82 4.14
N VAL A 127 20.92 -1.13 4.02
CA VAL A 127 21.98 -0.13 3.88
C VAL A 127 22.45 -0.10 2.43
N SER A 128 22.47 1.09 1.84
CA SER A 128 23.04 1.31 0.52
C SER A 128 24.56 1.13 0.51
N ALA A 129 25.09 0.54 -0.55
CA ALA A 129 26.52 0.51 -0.81
C ALA A 129 27.06 1.86 -1.32
N VAL A 130 26.19 2.77 -1.75
CA VAL A 130 26.55 4.12 -2.21
C VAL A 130 26.92 4.97 -1.00
N LYS A 131 28.19 5.34 -0.89
CA LYS A 131 28.69 6.23 0.19
C LYS A 131 28.88 7.67 -0.27
N THR A 132 29.16 7.86 -1.56
CA THR A 132 29.36 9.16 -2.20
C THR A 132 28.49 9.26 -3.45
N VAL A 133 28.03 10.47 -3.76
CA VAL A 133 27.28 10.78 -4.98
C VAL A 133 28.18 11.44 -6.02
N CYS A 134 27.80 11.36 -7.30
CA CYS A 134 28.48 12.07 -8.38
C CYS A 134 28.04 13.56 -8.46
N ASP A 135 28.75 14.35 -9.26
CA ASP A 135 28.47 15.78 -9.50
C ASP A 135 27.42 16.04 -10.60
N ASP A 136 26.71 15.00 -11.03
CA ASP A 136 25.65 15.14 -12.03
C ASP A 136 24.48 15.97 -11.49
N LEU A 137 23.70 16.54 -12.41
CA LEU A 137 22.39 17.11 -12.06
C LEU A 137 21.53 16.08 -11.33
N PRO A 138 20.73 16.51 -10.33
CA PRO A 138 19.95 15.59 -9.54
C PRO A 138 18.86 14.89 -10.37
N ILE A 139 18.52 13.67 -9.97
CA ILE A 139 17.23 13.08 -10.30
C ILE A 139 16.18 13.83 -9.47
N ILE A 140 15.22 14.44 -10.15
CA ILE A 140 14.11 15.12 -9.49
C ILE A 140 12.92 14.16 -9.44
N VAL A 141 12.38 13.95 -8.24
CA VAL A 141 11.18 13.16 -8.00
C VAL A 141 10.06 14.11 -7.57
N VAL A 142 9.01 14.22 -8.37
CA VAL A 142 7.85 15.07 -8.06
C VAL A 142 6.81 14.21 -7.35
N GLY A 143 6.57 14.50 -6.08
CA GLY A 143 5.79 13.70 -5.14
C GLY A 143 6.66 12.99 -4.11
N ALA A 144 6.15 12.90 -2.88
CA ALA A 144 6.79 12.22 -1.74
C ALA A 144 5.91 11.11 -1.13
N GLY A 145 5.09 10.45 -1.96
CA GLY A 145 4.27 9.32 -1.56
C GLY A 145 5.04 7.99 -1.49
N ILE A 146 4.30 6.90 -1.30
CA ILE A 146 4.87 5.55 -1.15
C ILE A 146 5.70 5.10 -2.36
N SER A 147 5.27 5.46 -3.58
CA SER A 147 5.99 5.13 -4.81
C SER A 147 7.33 5.88 -4.90
N ALA A 148 7.35 7.17 -4.55
CA ALA A 148 8.57 7.96 -4.48
C ALA A 148 9.54 7.42 -3.42
N ALA A 149 9.04 7.13 -2.22
CA ALA A 149 9.84 6.57 -1.13
C ALA A 149 10.47 5.22 -1.51
N ALA A 150 9.70 4.32 -2.15
CA ALA A 150 10.22 3.05 -2.66
C ALA A 150 11.23 3.25 -3.78
N PHE A 151 10.99 4.19 -4.69
CA PHE A 151 11.92 4.52 -5.77
C PHE A 151 13.27 4.99 -5.25
N VAL A 152 13.31 5.97 -4.34
CA VAL A 152 14.59 6.52 -3.87
C VAL A 152 15.39 5.50 -3.06
N GLU A 153 14.72 4.67 -2.27
CA GLU A 153 15.36 3.56 -1.57
C GLU A 153 15.95 2.55 -2.55
N HIS A 154 15.16 2.05 -3.51
CA HIS A 154 15.66 1.05 -4.45
C HIS A 154 16.69 1.60 -5.43
N ALA A 155 16.59 2.86 -5.84
CA ALA A 155 17.63 3.49 -6.64
C ALA A 155 18.97 3.46 -5.88
N ARG A 156 18.97 3.79 -4.59
CA ARG A 156 20.18 3.75 -3.76
C ARG A 156 20.68 2.32 -3.51
N LEU A 157 19.80 1.41 -3.10
CA LEU A 157 20.15 0.00 -2.88
C LEU A 157 20.73 -0.67 -4.14
N ASN A 158 20.28 -0.26 -5.32
CA ASN A 158 20.78 -0.76 -6.59
C ASN A 158 22.03 -0.02 -7.12
N GLY A 159 22.58 0.92 -6.35
CA GLY A 159 23.86 1.55 -6.64
C GLY A 159 23.78 2.85 -7.43
N CYS A 160 22.63 3.55 -7.46
CA CYS A 160 22.52 4.84 -8.14
C CYS A 160 23.39 5.90 -7.45
N PRO A 161 24.44 6.43 -8.11
CA PRO A 161 25.31 7.44 -7.53
C PRO A 161 24.77 8.87 -7.71
N THR A 162 23.74 9.07 -8.53
CA THR A 162 23.24 10.41 -8.86
C THR A 162 22.52 11.04 -7.66
N PRO A 163 22.74 12.33 -7.33
CA PRO A 163 21.98 13.03 -6.30
C PRO A 163 20.47 12.92 -6.55
N ILE A 164 19.66 12.77 -5.51
CA ILE A 164 18.19 12.68 -5.63
C ILE A 164 17.56 13.81 -4.82
N THR A 165 16.62 14.53 -5.43
CA THR A 165 15.75 15.49 -4.74
C THR A 165 14.30 15.09 -4.92
N MET A 166 13.62 14.77 -3.82
CA MET A 166 12.16 14.65 -3.78
C MET A 166 11.54 16.02 -3.54
N ILE A 167 10.42 16.31 -4.21
CA ILE A 167 9.68 17.57 -4.08
C ILE A 167 8.25 17.22 -3.70
N THR A 168 7.69 17.86 -2.68
CA THR A 168 6.32 17.65 -2.24
C THR A 168 5.66 18.94 -1.80
N GLU A 169 4.37 19.02 -2.04
CA GLU A 169 3.50 20.12 -1.59
C GLU A 169 3.18 20.01 -0.09
N GLU A 170 3.37 18.83 0.49
CA GLU A 170 3.10 18.59 1.91
C GLU A 170 4.20 19.13 2.81
N GLU A 171 3.82 19.43 4.06
CA GLU A 171 4.73 19.92 5.11
C GLU A 171 5.54 18.81 5.80
N GLN A 172 5.21 17.54 5.51
CA GLN A 172 5.79 16.36 6.15
C GLN A 172 6.58 15.50 5.15
N PRO A 173 7.64 14.80 5.61
CA PRO A 173 8.33 13.79 4.81
C PRO A 173 7.40 12.61 4.49
N PRO A 174 7.79 11.71 3.56
CA PRO A 174 6.96 10.54 3.23
C PRO A 174 6.46 9.78 4.45
N TYR A 175 5.15 9.53 4.52
CA TYR A 175 4.47 8.81 5.60
C TYR A 175 3.45 7.79 5.05
N ASP A 176 2.94 6.93 5.93
CA ASP A 176 1.95 5.92 5.54
C ASP A 176 0.54 6.51 5.45
N ARG A 177 0.08 6.75 4.22
CA ARG A 177 -1.27 7.29 3.96
C ARG A 177 -2.40 6.29 4.22
N VAL A 178 -2.13 4.99 4.34
CA VAL A 178 -3.15 3.97 4.63
C VAL A 178 -3.77 4.19 6.01
N LEU A 179 -3.02 4.82 6.91
CA LEU A 179 -3.44 5.13 8.27
C LEU A 179 -4.45 6.29 8.33
N LEU A 180 -4.50 7.15 7.31
CA LEU A 180 -5.36 8.35 7.30
C LEU A 180 -6.85 8.03 7.38
N SER A 181 -7.30 6.88 6.86
CA SER A 181 -8.70 6.45 6.86
C SER A 181 -9.01 5.40 7.94
N LYS A 182 -8.06 5.09 8.83
CA LYS A 182 -8.17 4.04 9.85
C LYS A 182 -8.18 4.66 11.26
N ALA A 183 -7.80 3.90 12.30
CA ALA A 183 -7.75 4.37 13.69
C ALA A 183 -7.02 5.71 13.85
N SER A 184 -5.99 5.96 13.05
CA SER A 184 -5.23 7.21 13.09
C SER A 184 -6.01 8.41 12.58
N LEU A 185 -7.16 8.24 11.92
CA LEU A 185 -8.07 9.35 11.59
C LEU A 185 -8.45 10.12 12.86
N SER A 186 -8.71 9.42 13.97
CA SER A 186 -9.03 10.05 15.26
C SER A 186 -7.84 10.79 15.92
N LYS A 187 -6.60 10.52 15.50
CA LYS A 187 -5.35 11.10 16.04
C LYS A 187 -4.24 11.25 14.97
N PRO A 188 -4.36 12.13 13.96
CA PRO A 188 -3.48 12.10 12.79
C PRO A 188 -2.11 12.76 12.99
N THR A 189 -1.94 13.57 14.03
CA THR A 189 -0.68 14.29 14.32
C THR A 189 0.49 13.39 14.75
N ALA A 190 0.27 12.07 14.83
CA ALA A 190 1.25 11.07 15.24
C ALA A 190 1.76 10.18 14.09
N LEU A 191 1.52 10.53 12.82
CA LEU A 191 2.02 9.73 11.70
C LEU A 191 3.54 9.79 11.64
N SER A 192 4.18 8.64 11.87
CA SER A 192 5.62 8.51 11.78
C SER A 192 6.06 8.55 10.30
N PRO A 193 7.15 9.25 9.98
CA PRO A 193 7.78 9.16 8.67
C PRO A 193 8.14 7.71 8.32
N LEU A 194 8.09 7.36 7.03
CA LEU A 194 8.51 6.04 6.52
C LEU A 194 10.00 5.75 6.78
N ARG A 195 10.81 6.82 6.83
CA ARG A 195 12.25 6.80 7.12
C ARG A 195 12.61 8.01 7.97
N SER A 196 13.63 7.87 8.81
CA SER A 196 14.17 8.98 9.60
C SER A 196 14.90 10.00 8.73
N ASP A 197 15.08 11.20 9.25
CA ASP A 197 15.87 12.24 8.59
C ASP A 197 17.32 11.79 8.38
N ASP A 198 17.90 11.08 9.36
CA ASP A 198 19.23 10.49 9.26
C ASP A 198 19.35 9.55 8.05
N TYR A 199 18.32 8.73 7.80
CA TYR A 199 18.32 7.83 6.65
C TYR A 199 18.41 8.61 5.32
N TYR A 200 17.63 9.70 5.18
CA TYR A 200 17.68 10.50 3.96
C TYR A 200 19.01 11.24 3.81
N ALA A 201 19.56 11.76 4.91
CA ALA A 201 20.85 12.42 4.92
C ALA A 201 22.00 11.47 4.54
N GLU A 202 22.08 10.30 5.18
CA GLU A 202 23.10 9.28 4.92
C GLU A 202 23.05 8.74 3.48
N ASN A 203 21.87 8.72 2.87
CA ASN A 203 21.67 8.29 1.50
C ASN A 203 21.70 9.44 0.48
N HIS A 204 22.07 10.66 0.87
CA HIS A 204 22.15 11.82 -0.02
C HIS A 204 20.83 12.04 -0.81
N ILE A 205 19.72 12.01 -0.08
CA ILE A 205 18.37 12.27 -0.60
C ILE A 205 17.88 13.57 0.03
N LYS A 206 17.67 14.60 -0.80
CA LYS A 206 17.09 15.86 -0.36
C LYS A 206 15.57 15.80 -0.49
N ILE A 207 14.85 16.37 0.47
CA ILE A 207 13.40 16.54 0.40
C ILE A 207 13.07 18.05 0.43
N LEU A 208 12.43 18.54 -0.63
CA LEU A 208 11.89 19.89 -0.71
C LEU A 208 10.39 19.83 -0.42
N MET A 209 10.03 20.12 0.83
CA MET A 209 8.65 20.19 1.29
C MET A 209 8.01 21.56 0.97
N ASN A 210 6.69 21.68 1.11
CA ASN A 210 5.94 22.90 0.82
C ASN A 210 6.25 23.52 -0.56
N THR A 211 6.55 22.68 -1.55
CA THR A 211 7.00 23.11 -2.87
C THR A 211 6.15 22.46 -3.95
N ARG A 212 5.43 23.28 -4.72
CA ARG A 212 4.60 22.83 -5.86
C ARG A 212 5.38 22.96 -7.16
N VAL A 213 5.35 21.89 -7.96
CA VAL A 213 5.81 21.89 -9.36
C VAL A 213 4.63 22.25 -10.25
N THR A 214 4.83 23.23 -11.14
CA THR A 214 3.77 23.82 -11.98
C THR A 214 4.02 23.64 -13.48
N GLY A 215 5.17 23.09 -13.88
CA GLY A 215 5.50 22.92 -15.29
C GLY A 215 6.79 22.13 -15.52
N VAL A 216 6.98 21.67 -16.76
CA VAL A 216 8.22 21.04 -17.22
C VAL A 216 8.61 21.58 -18.59
N ASP A 217 9.87 21.98 -18.72
CA ASP A 217 10.55 22.24 -19.99
C ASP A 217 11.41 21.01 -20.32
N VAL A 218 10.90 20.17 -21.22
CA VAL A 218 11.57 18.92 -21.63
C VAL A 218 12.85 19.22 -22.41
N GLY A 219 12.84 20.24 -23.28
CA GLY A 219 13.98 20.58 -24.13
C GLY A 219 15.17 21.10 -23.33
N ARG A 220 14.92 21.89 -22.27
CA ARG A 220 15.97 22.40 -21.36
C ARG A 220 16.22 21.51 -20.14
N ARG A 221 15.43 20.44 -19.96
CA ARG A 221 15.42 19.56 -18.78
C ARG A 221 15.32 20.35 -17.46
N ARG A 222 14.26 21.17 -17.36
CA ARG A 222 13.95 21.95 -16.15
C ARG A 222 12.51 21.76 -15.73
N ILE A 223 12.26 21.81 -14.42
CA ILE A 223 10.91 21.95 -13.86
C ILE A 223 10.69 23.37 -13.37
N SER A 224 9.45 23.82 -13.46
CA SER A 224 9.00 25.11 -12.95
C SER A 224 8.35 24.92 -11.58
N LEU A 225 8.71 25.78 -10.63
CA LEU A 225 8.12 25.82 -9.30
C LEU A 225 7.09 26.96 -9.20
N GLU A 226 6.15 26.83 -8.27
CA GLU A 226 5.11 27.85 -8.03
C GLU A 226 5.67 29.21 -7.61
N ASN A 227 6.84 29.24 -6.95
CA ASN A 227 7.53 30.48 -6.58
C ASN A 227 8.24 31.18 -7.77
N GLY A 228 8.16 30.62 -8.98
CA GLY A 228 8.81 31.13 -10.20
C GLY A 228 10.20 30.55 -10.46
N ASP A 229 10.80 29.84 -9.51
CA ASP A 229 12.12 29.23 -9.69
C ASP A 229 12.08 28.08 -10.70
N GLN A 230 13.24 27.76 -11.26
CA GLN A 230 13.42 26.67 -12.21
C GLN A 230 14.54 25.74 -11.77
N MET A 231 14.26 24.45 -11.62
CA MET A 231 15.27 23.47 -11.22
C MET A 231 15.66 22.56 -12.40
N PRO A 232 16.96 22.44 -12.73
CA PRO A 232 17.43 21.49 -13.72
C PRO A 232 17.42 20.05 -13.18
N TYR A 233 17.27 19.08 -14.07
CA TYR A 233 17.30 17.65 -13.72
C TYR A 233 18.12 16.82 -14.71
N SER A 234 18.69 15.71 -14.23
CA SER A 234 19.25 14.66 -15.11
C SER A 234 18.17 13.69 -15.58
N LYS A 235 17.29 13.29 -14.67
CA LYS A 235 16.07 12.51 -14.92
C LYS A 235 14.93 13.07 -14.07
N LEU A 236 13.71 13.03 -14.59
CA LEU A 236 12.51 13.45 -13.89
C LEU A 236 11.63 12.23 -13.62
N VAL A 237 11.22 12.03 -12.36
CA VAL A 237 10.30 10.96 -11.95
C VAL A 237 9.02 11.58 -11.43
N LEU A 238 7.92 11.33 -12.12
CA LEU A 238 6.58 11.80 -11.79
C LEU A 238 5.90 10.77 -10.88
N ALA A 239 5.89 11.03 -9.58
CA ALA A 239 5.28 10.20 -8.54
C ALA A 239 4.07 10.94 -7.91
N LEU A 240 3.21 11.47 -8.78
CA LEU A 240 2.21 12.50 -8.43
C LEU A 240 1.04 11.98 -7.57
N GLY A 241 0.80 10.66 -7.55
CA GLY A 241 -0.33 10.07 -6.84
C GLY A 241 -1.67 10.45 -7.47
N GLY A 242 -2.70 10.67 -6.63
CA GLY A 242 -4.02 11.10 -7.08
C GLY A 242 -4.60 12.18 -6.17
N ALA A 243 -5.33 13.12 -6.76
CA ALA A 243 -6.09 14.17 -6.10
C ALA A 243 -7.56 13.72 -5.93
N PRO A 244 -8.16 13.81 -4.72
CA PRO A 244 -9.58 13.52 -4.53
C PRO A 244 -10.48 14.36 -5.42
N ARG A 245 -11.50 13.73 -6.00
CA ARG A 245 -12.54 14.46 -6.72
C ARG A 245 -13.43 15.19 -5.74
N LYS A 246 -13.67 16.48 -6.00
CA LYS A 246 -14.70 17.26 -5.30
C LYS A 246 -16.08 16.87 -5.79
N LEU A 247 -17.11 17.06 -4.96
CA LEU A 247 -18.50 16.80 -5.33
C LEU A 247 -18.92 17.77 -6.44
N PRO A 248 -19.26 17.28 -7.65
CA PRO A 248 -19.57 18.13 -8.79
C PRO A 248 -21.06 18.54 -8.78
N MET A 249 -21.51 19.14 -7.68
CA MET A 249 -22.92 19.43 -7.44
C MET A 249 -23.12 20.70 -6.61
N PRO A 250 -24.32 21.30 -6.60
CA PRO A 250 -24.59 22.47 -5.79
C PRO A 250 -24.33 22.20 -4.30
N GLY A 251 -23.60 23.09 -3.64
CA GLY A 251 -23.18 22.95 -2.25
C GLY A 251 -21.98 22.02 -2.03
N GLY A 252 -21.40 21.43 -3.08
CA GLY A 252 -20.21 20.58 -2.99
C GLY A 252 -18.93 21.31 -2.54
N ASP A 253 -18.97 22.65 -2.45
CA ASP A 253 -17.89 23.55 -2.05
C ASP A 253 -18.13 24.23 -0.67
N LEU A 254 -19.15 23.80 0.08
CA LEU A 254 -19.40 24.26 1.46
C LEU A 254 -18.22 23.93 2.39
N ASN A 255 -18.01 24.72 3.46
CA ASN A 255 -16.76 24.71 4.22
C ASN A 255 -16.47 23.38 4.95
N ASN A 256 -17.53 22.69 5.39
CA ASN A 256 -17.53 21.43 6.12
C ASN A 256 -17.79 20.22 5.19
N VAL A 257 -17.54 20.38 3.89
CA VAL A 257 -17.44 19.30 2.91
C VAL A 257 -15.97 18.96 2.71
N TYR A 258 -15.57 17.77 3.14
CA TYR A 258 -14.18 17.35 3.17
C TYR A 258 -13.85 16.29 2.12
N THR A 259 -12.60 16.29 1.69
CA THR A 259 -11.95 15.16 1.03
C THR A 259 -10.82 14.64 1.92
N LEU A 260 -10.40 13.39 1.73
CA LEU A 260 -9.28 12.81 2.48
C LEU A 260 -8.15 12.38 1.55
N ARG A 261 -6.99 13.04 1.66
CA ARG A 261 -5.73 12.67 1.01
C ARG A 261 -4.52 12.92 1.90
N VAL A 262 -4.51 14.01 2.66
CA VAL A 262 -3.37 14.44 3.48
C VAL A 262 -3.69 14.40 4.98
N ALA A 263 -2.66 14.45 5.83
CA ALA A 263 -2.80 14.38 7.29
C ALA A 263 -3.60 15.54 7.91
N SER A 264 -3.47 16.75 7.36
CA SER A 264 -4.24 17.92 7.82
C SER A 264 -5.75 17.75 7.58
N GLU A 265 -6.14 17.21 6.41
CA GLU A 265 -7.55 16.88 6.10
C GLU A 265 -8.10 15.80 7.04
N ALA A 266 -7.32 14.75 7.33
CA ALA A 266 -7.71 13.73 8.30
C ALA A 266 -8.02 14.34 9.67
N SER A 267 -7.20 15.30 10.10
CA SER A 267 -7.34 15.99 11.39
C SER A 267 -8.58 16.88 11.41
N ALA A 268 -8.83 17.60 10.31
CA ALA A 268 -10.01 18.43 10.15
C ALA A 268 -11.30 17.59 10.16
N ILE A 269 -11.33 16.47 9.44
CA ILE A 269 -12.48 15.55 9.41
C ILE A 269 -12.78 15.03 10.82
N ALA A 270 -11.77 14.55 11.54
CA ALA A 270 -11.96 14.01 12.89
C ALA A 270 -12.49 15.06 13.87
N ALA A 271 -11.91 16.26 13.86
CA ALA A 271 -12.34 17.36 14.72
C ALA A 271 -13.77 17.83 14.39
N ALA A 272 -14.12 17.90 13.10
CA ALA A 272 -15.45 18.34 12.67
C ALA A 272 -16.55 17.30 12.96
N SER A 273 -16.19 16.02 13.03
CA SER A 273 -17.16 14.91 13.11
C SER A 273 -17.58 14.53 14.53
N GLU A 274 -16.87 14.97 15.57
CA GLU A 274 -17.13 14.57 16.95
C GLU A 274 -18.51 15.02 17.44
N GLY A 275 -19.37 14.06 17.81
CA GLY A 275 -20.75 14.32 18.24
C GLY A 275 -21.66 14.88 17.14
N LYS A 276 -21.31 14.72 15.86
CA LYS A 276 -22.03 15.28 14.71
C LYS A 276 -22.66 14.23 13.79
N HIS A 277 -23.61 14.66 12.96
CA HIS A 277 -24.20 13.84 11.90
C HIS A 277 -23.31 13.87 10.65
N VAL A 278 -22.65 12.75 10.35
CA VAL A 278 -21.70 12.63 9.23
C VAL A 278 -22.33 11.88 8.07
N VAL A 279 -22.22 12.42 6.85
CA VAL A 279 -22.60 11.73 5.61
C VAL A 279 -21.36 11.50 4.75
N CYS A 280 -21.06 10.23 4.46
CA CYS A 280 -20.02 9.84 3.52
C CYS A 280 -20.66 9.56 2.15
N ILE A 281 -20.19 10.21 1.09
CA ILE A 281 -20.69 10.00 -0.28
C ILE A 281 -19.66 9.18 -1.08
N GLY A 282 -20.04 7.95 -1.46
CA GLY A 282 -19.23 6.95 -2.20
C GLY A 282 -18.85 5.68 -1.39
N ALA A 283 -18.97 4.47 -1.99
CA ALA A 283 -18.58 3.14 -1.46
C ALA A 283 -17.90 2.05 -2.40
N SER A 284 -17.37 2.37 -3.60
CA SER A 284 -16.53 1.62 -4.56
C SER A 284 -15.00 1.59 -4.32
N PHE A 285 -14.31 0.78 -5.13
CA PHE A 285 -12.94 0.27 -4.95
C PHE A 285 -11.82 1.32 -5.07
N ILE A 286 -12.05 2.40 -5.84
CA ILE A 286 -11.09 3.50 -6.03
C ILE A 286 -11.69 4.76 -5.42
N GLY A 287 -11.15 5.18 -4.28
CA GLY A 287 -11.61 6.36 -3.54
C GLY A 287 -12.77 6.11 -2.58
N GLU A 288 -13.50 5.01 -2.69
CA GLU A 288 -14.71 4.83 -1.89
C GLU A 288 -14.64 3.68 -0.85
N PHE A 289 -13.56 2.87 -0.81
CA PHE A 289 -13.10 2.26 0.45
C PHE A 289 -12.93 3.33 1.51
N LYS A 290 -12.46 4.53 1.14
CA LYS A 290 -12.32 5.62 2.09
C LYS A 290 -13.68 5.98 2.69
N GLY A 291 -14.77 5.99 1.93
CA GLY A 291 -16.10 6.25 2.49
C GLY A 291 -16.45 5.27 3.60
N MET A 292 -16.29 3.97 3.33
CA MET A 292 -16.56 2.91 4.32
C MET A 292 -15.53 2.86 5.46
N GLU A 293 -14.24 3.05 5.18
CA GLU A 293 -13.18 3.08 6.18
C GLU A 293 -13.33 4.30 7.11
N ILE A 294 -13.55 5.50 6.55
CA ILE A 294 -13.83 6.74 7.30
C ILE A 294 -15.10 6.56 8.12
N ALA A 295 -16.18 6.02 7.53
CA ALA A 295 -17.41 5.73 8.27
C ALA A 295 -17.14 4.79 9.45
N SER A 296 -16.34 3.74 9.25
CA SER A 296 -15.96 2.81 10.33
C SER A 296 -15.08 3.46 11.40
N ALA A 297 -14.23 4.41 11.03
CA ALA A 297 -13.33 5.12 11.93
C ALA A 297 -14.04 6.21 12.74
N LEU A 298 -15.06 6.85 12.17
CA LEU A 298 -15.84 7.91 12.82
C LEU A 298 -17.04 7.38 13.62
N ALA A 299 -17.53 6.18 13.33
CA ALA A 299 -18.67 5.59 14.02
C ALA A 299 -18.60 5.61 15.57
N PRO A 300 -17.43 5.44 16.22
CA PRO A 300 -17.35 5.52 17.69
C PRO A 300 -17.50 6.93 18.28
N THR A 301 -17.26 8.00 17.50
CA THR A 301 -17.18 9.39 18.01
C THR A 301 -18.24 10.32 17.41
N ALA A 302 -18.79 10.01 16.24
CA ALA A 302 -19.87 10.76 15.61
C ALA A 302 -21.23 10.48 16.27
N ALA A 303 -22.17 11.42 16.17
CA ALA A 303 -23.55 11.21 16.64
C ALA A 303 -24.31 10.22 15.75
N SER A 304 -24.06 10.28 14.43
CA SER A 304 -24.53 9.28 13.48
C SER A 304 -23.66 9.28 12.23
N VAL A 305 -23.56 8.14 11.55
CA VAL A 305 -22.88 8.04 10.26
C VAL A 305 -23.84 7.45 9.23
N THR A 306 -23.97 8.13 8.09
CA THR A 306 -24.68 7.62 6.91
C THR A 306 -23.71 7.50 5.74
N VAL A 307 -23.78 6.41 4.98
CA VAL A 307 -23.04 6.20 3.75
C VAL A 307 -24.02 6.16 2.59
N VAL A 308 -23.76 6.97 1.56
CA VAL A 308 -24.55 7.03 0.32
C VAL A 308 -23.74 6.39 -0.81
N CYS A 309 -24.27 5.31 -1.37
CA CYS A 309 -23.63 4.49 -2.40
C CYS A 309 -24.44 4.57 -3.69
N ALA A 310 -23.80 4.95 -4.79
CA ALA A 310 -24.44 4.97 -6.11
C ALA A 310 -24.66 3.56 -6.69
N THR A 311 -23.95 2.56 -6.18
CA THR A 311 -24.03 1.16 -6.61
C THR A 311 -25.06 0.36 -5.83
N ASP A 312 -25.40 -0.82 -6.34
CA ASP A 312 -26.34 -1.77 -5.76
C ASP A 312 -25.88 -2.31 -4.40
N GLU A 313 -24.58 -2.54 -4.25
CA GLU A 313 -23.93 -2.89 -2.99
C GLU A 313 -22.58 -2.16 -2.87
N PRO A 314 -22.05 -1.96 -1.64
CA PRO A 314 -20.70 -1.43 -1.47
C PRO A 314 -19.65 -2.42 -2.01
N LEU A 315 -18.47 -1.91 -2.38
CA LEU A 315 -17.35 -2.72 -2.88
C LEU A 315 -17.70 -3.59 -4.11
N PRO A 316 -18.26 -3.02 -5.20
CA PRO A 316 -18.76 -3.77 -6.35
C PRO A 316 -17.68 -4.62 -7.05
N ALA A 317 -16.40 -4.23 -6.94
CA ALA A 317 -15.28 -5.00 -7.49
C ALA A 317 -15.08 -6.37 -6.84
N LEU A 318 -15.63 -6.60 -5.64
CA LEU A 318 -15.64 -7.89 -4.96
C LEU A 318 -16.90 -8.72 -5.27
N GLY A 319 -17.90 -8.13 -5.92
CA GLY A 319 -19.21 -8.71 -6.17
C GLY A 319 -20.25 -8.36 -5.10
N SER A 320 -21.51 -8.40 -5.51
CA SER A 320 -22.67 -8.00 -4.70
C SER A 320 -22.91 -8.92 -3.49
N ASP A 321 -22.53 -10.19 -3.58
CA ASP A 321 -22.53 -11.16 -2.47
C ASP A 321 -21.69 -10.68 -1.27
N ILE A 322 -20.44 -10.30 -1.53
CA ILE A 322 -19.53 -9.76 -0.51
C ILE A 322 -19.99 -8.37 -0.05
N GLY A 323 -20.41 -7.53 -1.00
CA GLY A 323 -20.92 -6.18 -0.72
C GLY A 323 -22.11 -6.18 0.25
N ALA A 324 -23.09 -7.04 0.02
CA ALA A 324 -24.27 -7.18 0.87
C ALA A 324 -23.90 -7.59 2.32
N VAL A 325 -22.95 -8.51 2.48
CA VAL A 325 -22.47 -8.89 3.82
C VAL A 325 -21.76 -7.72 4.49
N VAL A 326 -20.90 -6.99 3.78
CA VAL A 326 -20.23 -5.81 4.33
C VAL A 326 -21.26 -4.75 4.74
N ARG A 327 -22.26 -4.47 3.91
CA ARG A 327 -23.37 -3.56 4.24
C ARG A 327 -24.08 -3.98 5.52
N LYS A 328 -24.49 -5.25 5.62
CA LYS A 328 -25.16 -5.80 6.81
C LYS A 328 -24.31 -5.65 8.08
N ARG A 329 -22.98 -5.80 7.99
CA ARG A 329 -22.06 -5.60 9.13
C ARG A 329 -21.99 -4.13 9.55
N PHE A 330 -22.01 -3.20 8.60
CA PHE A 330 -22.06 -1.76 8.88
C PHE A 330 -23.40 -1.34 9.51
N GLU A 331 -24.51 -1.81 8.95
CA GLU A 331 -25.86 -1.59 9.49
C GLU A 331 -25.99 -2.14 10.93
N ALA A 332 -25.42 -3.31 11.21
CA ALA A 332 -25.39 -3.89 12.55
C ALA A 332 -24.55 -3.07 13.57
N LYS A 333 -23.64 -2.20 13.09
CA LYS A 333 -22.88 -1.25 13.91
C LYS A 333 -23.58 0.12 14.04
N GLY A 334 -24.82 0.24 13.54
CA GLY A 334 -25.61 1.48 13.61
C GLY A 334 -25.30 2.49 12.50
N ILE A 335 -24.50 2.12 11.50
CA ILE A 335 -24.23 2.97 10.33
C ILE A 335 -25.35 2.77 9.33
N ARG A 336 -25.99 3.86 8.91
CA ARG A 336 -27.01 3.81 7.85
C ARG A 336 -26.31 3.71 6.49
N VAL A 337 -26.58 2.67 5.71
CA VAL A 337 -26.03 2.52 4.36
C VAL A 337 -27.16 2.58 3.34
N ILE A 338 -27.10 3.54 2.42
CA ILE A 338 -28.11 3.77 1.40
C ILE A 338 -27.50 3.42 0.04
N VAL A 339 -27.92 2.30 -0.53
CA VAL A 339 -27.50 1.82 -1.86
C VAL A 339 -28.42 2.34 -2.96
N ASN A 340 -27.95 2.26 -4.22
CA ASN A 340 -28.63 2.79 -5.40
C ASN A 340 -29.07 4.27 -5.22
N ALA A 341 -28.27 5.04 -4.50
CA ALA A 341 -28.59 6.42 -4.14
C ALA A 341 -27.49 7.38 -4.61
N SER A 342 -27.92 8.53 -5.11
CA SER A 342 -27.05 9.65 -5.45
C SER A 342 -27.52 10.89 -4.71
N ALA A 343 -26.57 11.68 -4.21
CA ALA A 343 -26.88 13.04 -3.79
C ALA A 343 -27.24 13.87 -5.03
N ASP A 344 -28.19 14.78 -4.90
CA ASP A 344 -28.56 15.76 -5.92
C ASP A 344 -27.89 17.10 -5.63
N HIS A 345 -28.04 17.60 -4.40
CA HIS A 345 -27.35 18.79 -3.90
C HIS A 345 -27.17 18.75 -2.38
N LEU A 346 -26.34 19.65 -1.87
CA LEU A 346 -26.14 19.88 -0.43
C LEU A 346 -26.79 21.20 -0.05
N GLU A 347 -27.57 21.22 1.03
CA GLU A 347 -28.10 22.46 1.57
C GLU A 347 -27.16 23.01 2.64
N GLY A 348 -26.85 24.30 2.54
CA GLY A 348 -25.97 24.99 3.45
C GLY A 348 -26.63 26.19 4.14
N ASN A 349 -26.17 26.50 5.34
CA ASN A 349 -26.52 27.70 6.09
C ASN A 349 -25.21 28.37 6.54
N ASN A 350 -25.07 29.69 6.31
CA ASN A 350 -23.84 30.44 6.60
C ASN A 350 -22.56 29.84 5.98
N GLY A 351 -22.66 29.11 4.87
CA GLY A 351 -21.53 28.47 4.20
C GLY A 351 -21.21 27.05 4.66
N ASP A 352 -21.94 26.53 5.65
CA ASP A 352 -21.76 25.18 6.18
C ASP A 352 -22.95 24.29 5.82
N VAL A 353 -22.71 23.05 5.40
CA VAL A 353 -23.72 22.02 5.15
C VAL A 353 -24.52 21.73 6.42
N TYR A 354 -25.83 21.60 6.27
CA TYR A 354 -26.73 21.07 7.29
C TYR A 354 -27.57 19.88 6.80
N SER A 355 -27.66 19.66 5.47
CA SER A 355 -28.36 18.51 4.90
C SER A 355 -27.79 18.06 3.55
N VAL A 356 -28.00 16.78 3.25
CA VAL A 356 -27.75 16.16 1.94
C VAL A 356 -29.10 15.77 1.35
N VAL A 357 -29.44 16.30 0.18
CA VAL A 357 -30.66 15.95 -0.54
C VAL A 357 -30.33 14.89 -1.58
N LEU A 358 -30.99 13.74 -1.50
CA LEU A 358 -30.85 12.66 -2.49
C LEU A 358 -31.70 12.92 -3.72
N ALA A 359 -31.33 12.33 -4.85
CA ALA A 359 -32.13 12.37 -6.09
C ALA A 359 -33.54 11.76 -5.94
N SER A 360 -33.77 10.94 -4.91
CA SER A 360 -35.09 10.42 -4.54
C SER A 360 -36.00 11.47 -3.86
N GLY A 361 -35.45 12.63 -3.49
CA GLY A 361 -36.12 13.64 -2.67
C GLY A 361 -35.99 13.41 -1.16
N GLU A 362 -35.33 12.34 -0.72
CA GLU A 362 -35.02 12.14 0.69
C GLU A 362 -33.98 13.17 1.17
N VAL A 363 -34.23 13.77 2.34
CA VAL A 363 -33.32 14.73 2.97
C VAL A 363 -32.66 14.09 4.19
N ILE A 364 -31.33 14.07 4.21
CA ILE A 364 -30.52 13.49 5.29
C ILE A 364 -29.84 14.63 6.06
N PRO A 365 -30.10 14.80 7.36
CA PRO A 365 -29.37 15.76 8.19
C PRO A 365 -27.86 15.46 8.18
N ALA A 366 -27.05 16.48 7.95
CA ALA A 366 -25.60 16.33 7.83
C ALA A 366 -24.89 17.60 8.32
N ASP A 367 -24.17 17.49 9.43
CA ASP A 367 -23.27 18.55 9.91
C ASP A 367 -21.89 18.48 9.22
N VAL A 368 -21.54 17.33 8.65
CA VAL A 368 -20.28 17.08 7.95
C VAL A 368 -20.53 16.16 6.77
N VAL A 369 -19.97 16.50 5.62
CA VAL A 369 -19.96 15.62 4.45
C VAL A 369 -18.53 15.23 4.10
N VAL A 370 -18.30 13.96 3.83
CA VAL A 370 -17.01 13.45 3.35
C VAL A 370 -17.17 12.84 1.97
N ALA A 371 -16.49 13.42 0.98
CA ALA A 371 -16.50 12.98 -0.40
C ALA A 371 -15.45 11.89 -0.65
N GLY A 372 -15.93 10.69 -1.02
CA GLY A 372 -15.13 9.53 -1.37
C GLY A 372 -15.36 9.05 -2.81
N ILE A 373 -15.66 9.95 -3.75
CA ILE A 373 -16.13 9.59 -5.11
C ILE A 373 -15.01 9.32 -6.15
N GLY A 374 -13.85 8.87 -5.68
CA GLY A 374 -12.68 8.62 -6.52
C GLY A 374 -11.64 9.75 -6.54
N VAL A 375 -10.61 9.57 -7.36
CA VAL A 375 -9.50 10.51 -7.53
C VAL A 375 -9.22 10.75 -9.01
N GLU A 376 -8.48 11.81 -9.29
CA GLU A 376 -7.95 12.16 -10.60
C GLU A 376 -6.45 12.41 -10.53
N PRO A 377 -5.69 12.16 -11.61
CA PRO A 377 -4.25 12.42 -11.63
C PRO A 377 -3.99 13.94 -11.72
N PRO A 378 -3.13 14.53 -10.88
CA PRO A 378 -2.84 15.97 -10.91
C PRO A 378 -1.84 16.32 -12.04
N THR A 379 -2.26 16.09 -13.29
CA THR A 379 -1.44 16.15 -14.51
C THR A 379 -1.80 17.34 -15.41
N SER A 380 -2.60 18.29 -14.92
CA SER A 380 -3.07 19.44 -15.71
C SER A 380 -1.93 20.25 -16.35
N TRP A 381 -0.81 20.40 -15.66
CA TRP A 381 0.39 21.11 -16.13
C TRP A 381 1.24 20.32 -17.14
N LEU A 382 0.95 19.04 -17.36
CA LEU A 382 1.55 18.24 -18.43
C LEU A 382 0.81 18.38 -19.76
N LYS A 383 -0.40 18.96 -19.76
CA LYS A 383 -1.17 19.19 -20.99
C LYS A 383 -0.39 20.11 -21.93
N GLY A 384 -0.25 19.69 -23.19
CA GLY A 384 0.52 20.41 -24.20
C GLY A 384 2.03 20.12 -24.18
N THR A 385 2.51 19.27 -23.26
CA THR A 385 3.87 18.71 -23.32
C THR A 385 3.92 17.47 -24.22
N CYS A 386 5.11 16.91 -24.44
CA CYS A 386 5.27 15.64 -25.16
C CYS A 386 5.05 14.39 -24.30
N VAL A 387 4.61 14.55 -23.04
CA VAL A 387 4.21 13.42 -22.18
C VAL A 387 2.79 13.00 -22.54
N GLU A 388 2.62 11.77 -23.02
CA GLU A 388 1.32 11.25 -23.41
C GLU A 388 0.46 10.92 -22.17
N LEU A 389 -0.78 11.39 -22.20
CA LEU A 389 -1.81 11.10 -21.20
C LEU A 389 -2.92 10.25 -21.83
N ASP A 390 -3.55 9.37 -21.06
CA ASP A 390 -4.80 8.72 -21.48
C ASP A 390 -5.98 9.72 -21.46
N ASP A 391 -7.14 9.30 -21.98
CA ASP A 391 -8.33 10.16 -22.07
C ASP A 391 -8.85 10.64 -20.70
N ARG A 392 -8.42 10.00 -19.61
CA ARG A 392 -8.76 10.35 -18.23
C ARG A 392 -7.67 11.19 -17.55
N GLY A 393 -6.58 11.50 -18.25
CA GLY A 393 -5.46 12.31 -17.79
C GLY A 393 -4.33 11.56 -17.08
N PHE A 394 -4.35 10.22 -17.04
CA PHE A 394 -3.26 9.44 -16.43
C PHE A 394 -2.05 9.35 -17.38
N ILE A 395 -0.84 9.36 -16.82
CA ILE A 395 0.39 9.29 -17.60
C ILE A 395 0.55 7.88 -18.16
N LYS A 396 0.70 7.73 -19.47
CA LYS A 396 1.01 6.44 -20.09
C LYS A 396 2.49 6.13 -19.92
N VAL A 397 2.79 4.90 -19.50
CA VAL A 397 4.17 4.42 -19.37
C VAL A 397 4.38 3.07 -20.00
N ASP A 398 5.62 2.79 -20.42
CA ASP A 398 6.03 1.46 -20.86
C ASP A 398 6.30 0.51 -19.67
N ARG A 399 6.71 -0.73 -19.96
CA ARG A 399 7.07 -1.73 -18.93
C ARG A 399 8.22 -1.29 -18.03
N LEU A 400 9.03 -0.31 -18.45
CA LEU A 400 10.16 0.25 -17.72
C LEU A 400 9.83 1.57 -17.01
N PHE A 401 8.54 1.94 -16.94
CA PHE A 401 8.02 3.18 -16.36
C PHE A 401 8.49 4.45 -17.08
N ARG A 402 8.89 4.34 -18.36
CA ARG A 402 9.27 5.48 -19.20
C ARG A 402 8.03 6.12 -19.80
N THR A 403 7.99 7.44 -19.81
CA THR A 403 6.98 8.18 -20.59
C THR A 403 7.42 8.30 -22.05
N THR A 404 6.57 8.91 -22.89
CA THR A 404 6.93 9.28 -24.27
C THR A 404 7.97 10.40 -24.36
N ALA A 405 8.21 11.14 -23.27
CA ALA A 405 9.22 12.18 -23.21
C ALA A 405 10.56 11.64 -22.68
N ASP A 406 11.64 11.96 -23.39
CA ASP A 406 12.99 11.54 -23.00
C ASP A 406 13.34 12.02 -21.59
N TRP A 407 13.99 11.14 -20.82
CA TRP A 407 14.45 11.40 -19.44
C TRP A 407 13.32 11.62 -18.41
N ILE A 408 12.05 11.40 -18.79
CA ILE A 408 10.90 11.50 -17.91
C ILE A 408 10.27 10.11 -17.69
N TYR A 409 10.09 9.77 -16.42
CA TYR A 409 9.52 8.52 -15.93
C TYR A 409 8.29 8.83 -15.06
N ALA A 410 7.39 7.88 -14.88
CA ALA A 410 6.25 8.06 -14.00
C ALA A 410 5.89 6.77 -13.25
N ILE A 411 5.44 6.89 -11.99
CA ILE A 411 5.13 5.76 -11.09
C ILE A 411 3.96 6.09 -10.16
N GLY A 412 3.38 5.05 -9.54
CA GLY A 412 2.30 5.19 -8.56
C GLY A 412 0.91 5.36 -9.18
N ASP A 413 -0.02 6.00 -8.46
CA ASP A 413 -1.45 6.07 -8.85
C ASP A 413 -1.70 6.91 -10.12
N ALA A 414 -0.75 7.79 -10.49
CA ALA A 414 -0.88 8.72 -11.62
C ALA A 414 -0.65 8.07 -12.99
N VAL A 415 -0.34 6.77 -13.05
CA VAL A 415 0.06 6.10 -14.30
C VAL A 415 -0.92 5.04 -14.77
N THR A 416 -1.01 4.89 -16.08
CA THR A 416 -1.48 3.66 -16.72
C THR A 416 -0.26 2.85 -17.16
N ALA A 417 -0.14 1.63 -16.61
CA ALA A 417 1.02 0.77 -16.84
C ALA A 417 0.58 -0.59 -17.38
N PRO A 418 1.43 -1.29 -18.16
CA PRO A 418 1.17 -2.66 -18.58
C PRO A 418 1.12 -3.61 -17.38
N LEU A 419 0.31 -4.65 -17.47
CA LEU A 419 0.24 -5.74 -16.51
C LEU A 419 0.50 -7.08 -17.24
N PRO A 420 1.78 -7.46 -17.47
CA PRO A 420 2.15 -8.56 -18.36
C PRO A 420 1.66 -9.94 -17.92
N LEU A 421 1.48 -10.20 -16.62
CA LEU A 421 0.95 -11.48 -16.13
C LEU A 421 -0.52 -11.72 -16.52
N TRP A 422 -1.24 -10.67 -16.93
CA TRP A 422 -2.65 -10.74 -17.36
C TRP A 422 -2.84 -10.38 -18.85
N ASP A 423 -1.75 -10.20 -19.60
CA ASP A 423 -1.78 -9.73 -21.00
C ASP A 423 -2.59 -8.44 -21.19
N ILE A 424 -2.48 -7.52 -20.23
CA ILE A 424 -3.11 -6.21 -20.28
C ILE A 424 -2.06 -5.16 -20.64
N ASP A 425 -2.25 -4.48 -21.77
CA ASP A 425 -1.30 -3.48 -22.27
C ASP A 425 -1.28 -2.20 -21.44
N SER A 426 -2.41 -1.86 -20.81
CA SER A 426 -2.53 -0.61 -20.05
C SER A 426 -3.66 -0.70 -19.03
N ILE A 427 -3.32 -0.53 -17.76
CA ILE A 427 -4.27 -0.47 -16.64
C ILE A 427 -3.81 0.55 -15.61
N ASN A 428 -4.77 1.24 -14.98
CA ASN A 428 -4.51 2.07 -13.81
C ASN A 428 -5.01 1.33 -12.57
N ILE A 429 -4.09 0.91 -11.70
CA ILE A 429 -4.37 0.23 -10.44
C ILE A 429 -3.96 1.16 -9.32
N GLN A 430 -4.94 1.74 -8.63
CA GLN A 430 -4.71 2.69 -7.56
C GLN A 430 -4.72 1.98 -6.22
N HIS A 431 -3.56 1.47 -5.84
CA HIS A 431 -3.41 0.78 -4.58
C HIS A 431 -2.01 0.95 -4.01
N PHE A 432 -1.92 0.99 -2.68
CA PHE A 432 -0.69 1.25 -1.95
C PHE A 432 0.46 0.31 -2.36
N GLN A 433 0.23 -1.01 -2.36
CA GLN A 433 1.26 -1.98 -2.71
C GLN A 433 1.65 -1.91 -4.20
N THR A 434 0.69 -1.67 -5.09
CA THR A 434 0.98 -1.50 -6.52
C THR A 434 1.84 -0.27 -6.75
N ALA A 435 1.50 0.85 -6.12
CA ALA A 435 2.28 2.08 -6.18
C ALA A 435 3.70 1.89 -5.60
N GLN A 436 3.83 1.18 -4.48
CA GLN A 436 5.12 0.84 -3.89
C GLN A 436 5.96 -0.03 -4.84
N THR A 437 5.34 -1.02 -5.48
CA THR A 437 5.98 -1.91 -6.46
C THR A 437 6.43 -1.13 -7.70
N HIS A 438 5.64 -0.18 -8.21
CA HIS A 438 6.07 0.70 -9.32
C HIS A 438 7.36 1.45 -8.96
N GLY A 439 7.45 1.99 -7.73
CA GLY A 439 8.65 2.66 -7.24
C GLY A 439 9.87 1.73 -7.17
N GLN A 440 9.70 0.53 -6.60
CA GLN A 440 10.76 -0.47 -6.55
C GLN A 440 11.26 -0.84 -7.95
N LEU A 441 10.36 -1.20 -8.86
CA LEU A 441 10.73 -1.64 -10.20
C LEU A 441 11.47 -0.53 -10.96
N LEU A 442 11.01 0.72 -10.88
CA LEU A 442 11.77 1.85 -11.45
C LEU A 442 13.15 2.01 -10.80
N GLY A 443 13.30 1.76 -9.50
CA GLY A 443 14.59 1.77 -8.81
C GLY A 443 15.60 0.76 -9.38
N TYR A 444 15.14 -0.35 -9.96
CA TYR A 444 15.99 -1.30 -10.71
C TYR A 444 16.26 -0.80 -12.14
N SER A 445 15.21 -0.45 -12.90
CA SER A 445 15.38 -0.12 -14.32
C SER A 445 16.11 1.20 -14.56
N ILE A 446 16.02 2.17 -13.64
CA ILE A 446 16.66 3.48 -13.80
C ILE A 446 18.20 3.41 -13.80
N VAL A 447 18.75 2.35 -13.19
CA VAL A 447 20.19 2.02 -13.18
C VAL A 447 20.53 0.86 -14.13
N GLY A 448 19.58 0.45 -14.98
CA GLY A 448 19.79 -0.60 -15.98
C GLY A 448 19.79 -2.03 -15.44
N ARG A 449 19.26 -2.27 -14.24
CA ARG A 449 19.10 -3.64 -13.71
C ARG A 449 17.77 -4.26 -14.15
N PRO A 450 17.73 -5.59 -14.35
CA PRO A 450 16.48 -6.30 -14.61
C PRO A 450 15.58 -6.29 -13.38
N TYR A 451 14.28 -6.48 -13.60
CA TYR A 451 13.32 -6.57 -12.51
C TYR A 451 13.52 -7.82 -11.66
N PRO A 452 13.36 -7.72 -10.33
CA PRO A 452 13.47 -8.87 -9.44
C PRO A 452 12.28 -9.82 -9.58
N HIS A 453 11.11 -9.30 -9.98
CA HIS A 453 9.89 -10.07 -10.22
C HIS A 453 8.89 -9.23 -11.03
N GLU A 454 7.84 -9.88 -11.54
CA GLU A 454 6.69 -9.19 -12.12
C GLU A 454 5.74 -8.65 -11.03
N ASN A 455 4.92 -7.66 -11.39
CA ASN A 455 3.93 -7.07 -10.49
C ASN A 455 2.69 -7.97 -10.42
N VAL A 456 2.28 -8.35 -9.21
CA VAL A 456 0.99 -8.98 -8.94
C VAL A 456 0.19 -8.01 -8.08
N PRO A 457 -0.96 -7.50 -8.56
CA PRO A 457 -1.77 -6.61 -7.77
C PRO A 457 -2.25 -7.33 -6.51
N PHE A 458 -2.10 -6.66 -5.36
CA PHE A 458 -2.61 -7.13 -4.08
C PHE A 458 -3.31 -5.97 -3.39
N PHE A 459 -4.41 -6.27 -2.73
CA PHE A 459 -5.25 -5.33 -2.01
C PHE A 459 -5.64 -5.90 -0.65
N TRP A 460 -5.79 -5.02 0.34
CA TRP A 460 -6.42 -5.35 1.61
C TRP A 460 -7.25 -4.18 2.14
N THR A 461 -8.31 -4.51 2.87
CA THR A 461 -9.04 -3.57 3.73
C THR A 461 -9.25 -4.18 5.11
N LEU A 462 -9.42 -3.32 6.11
CA LEU A 462 -9.77 -3.69 7.47
C LEU A 462 -10.81 -2.69 7.98
N PHE A 463 -12.01 -3.17 8.27
CA PHE A 463 -13.10 -2.37 8.81
C PHE A 463 -13.22 -2.59 10.33
N PHE A 464 -13.42 -1.51 11.07
CA PHE A 464 -13.57 -1.52 12.54
C PHE A 464 -12.41 -2.19 13.31
N PHE A 465 -11.29 -2.50 12.65
CA PHE A 465 -10.25 -3.39 13.17
C PHE A 465 -10.71 -4.81 13.51
N GLU A 466 -11.89 -5.22 13.03
CA GLU A 466 -12.51 -6.51 13.37
C GLU A 466 -12.45 -7.50 12.21
N PHE A 467 -12.74 -7.03 10.99
CA PHE A 467 -12.77 -7.90 9.81
C PHE A 467 -12.18 -7.23 8.59
N GLY A 468 -11.58 -8.03 7.71
CA GLY A 468 -10.89 -7.54 6.53
C GLY A 468 -10.97 -8.51 5.37
N ILE A 469 -10.81 -7.96 4.17
CA ILE A 469 -10.83 -8.71 2.92
C ILE A 469 -9.50 -8.46 2.23
N ARG A 470 -8.91 -9.53 1.71
CA ARG A 470 -7.68 -9.51 0.90
C ARG A 470 -8.04 -9.89 -0.52
N PHE A 471 -7.36 -9.30 -1.48
CA PHE A 471 -7.57 -9.58 -2.89
C PHE A 471 -6.24 -9.65 -3.62
N ALA A 472 -6.00 -10.71 -4.37
CA ALA A 472 -4.80 -10.91 -5.17
C ALA A 472 -5.16 -11.13 -6.63
N GLY A 473 -4.37 -10.53 -7.53
CA GLY A 473 -4.52 -10.66 -8.97
C GLY A 473 -5.38 -9.57 -9.61
N CYS A 474 -5.90 -9.85 -10.80
CA CYS A 474 -6.75 -8.93 -11.55
C CYS A 474 -7.98 -9.67 -12.09
N ALA A 475 -9.18 -9.26 -11.67
CA ALA A 475 -10.44 -9.87 -12.11
C ALA A 475 -10.97 -9.29 -13.43
N GLN A 476 -10.20 -8.43 -14.11
CA GLN A 476 -10.65 -7.85 -15.38
C GLN A 476 -10.83 -8.94 -16.44
N GLY A 477 -12.04 -9.03 -16.99
CA GLY A 477 -12.41 -10.05 -17.97
C GLY A 477 -12.75 -11.42 -17.35
N ALA A 478 -12.80 -11.54 -16.03
CA ALA A 478 -13.36 -12.73 -15.39
C ALA A 478 -14.86 -12.82 -15.67
N THR A 479 -15.34 -14.02 -15.98
CA THR A 479 -16.75 -14.28 -16.33
C THR A 479 -17.48 -15.12 -15.29
N GLU A 480 -16.73 -15.82 -14.44
CA GLU A 480 -17.27 -16.78 -13.49
C GLU A 480 -16.54 -16.68 -12.15
N THR A 481 -17.22 -17.14 -11.09
CA THR A 481 -16.64 -17.17 -9.74
C THR A 481 -16.95 -18.49 -9.05
N ILE A 482 -16.00 -18.96 -8.23
CA ILE A 482 -16.18 -20.13 -7.36
C ILE A 482 -15.92 -19.69 -5.93
N VAL A 483 -16.77 -20.11 -5.00
CA VAL A 483 -16.70 -19.72 -3.59
C VAL A 483 -16.50 -20.97 -2.74
N HIS A 484 -15.53 -20.90 -1.84
CA HIS A 484 -15.31 -21.86 -0.77
C HIS A 484 -15.47 -21.20 0.59
N GLY A 485 -16.12 -21.89 1.51
CA GLY A 485 -16.42 -21.38 2.85
C GLY A 485 -17.72 -20.60 2.91
N ASP A 486 -17.77 -19.65 3.84
CA ASP A 486 -18.98 -18.91 4.21
C ASP A 486 -18.76 -17.39 4.05
N ILE A 487 -19.45 -16.81 3.06
CA ILE A 487 -19.41 -15.36 2.81
C ILE A 487 -20.10 -14.60 3.95
N ASP A 488 -21.23 -15.07 4.47
CA ASP A 488 -21.97 -14.42 5.57
C ASP A 488 -21.12 -14.36 6.85
N GLY A 489 -20.39 -15.44 7.11
CA GLY A 489 -19.42 -15.56 8.20
C GLY A 489 -18.10 -14.82 8.00
N LEU A 490 -17.85 -14.21 6.82
CA LEU A 490 -16.57 -13.61 6.43
C LEU A 490 -15.38 -14.59 6.58
N ASN A 491 -15.62 -15.85 6.25
CA ASN A 491 -14.62 -16.90 6.26
C ASN A 491 -14.70 -17.66 4.94
N PHE A 492 -14.15 -17.07 3.88
CA PHE A 492 -14.28 -17.58 2.53
C PHE A 492 -13.02 -17.34 1.68
N ALA A 493 -12.92 -18.12 0.61
CA ALA A 493 -12.08 -17.84 -0.56
C ALA A 493 -12.97 -17.81 -1.80
N LYS A 494 -12.95 -16.69 -2.52
CA LYS A 494 -13.68 -16.47 -3.78
C LYS A 494 -12.66 -16.35 -4.91
N TYR A 495 -12.72 -17.29 -5.83
CA TYR A 495 -11.87 -17.37 -7.02
C TYR A 495 -12.60 -16.72 -8.19
N TYR A 496 -11.91 -15.89 -8.96
CA TYR A 496 -12.41 -15.26 -10.19
C TYR A 496 -11.76 -15.95 -11.37
N LEU A 497 -12.57 -16.41 -12.32
CA LEU A 497 -12.11 -17.25 -13.42
C LEU A 497 -12.29 -16.54 -14.77
N LYS A 498 -11.29 -16.73 -15.64
CA LYS A 498 -11.33 -16.39 -17.06
C LYS A 498 -10.87 -17.62 -17.84
N ASP A 499 -11.68 -18.08 -18.79
CA ASP A 499 -11.37 -19.25 -19.61
C ASP A 499 -11.02 -20.53 -18.80
N ASN A 500 -11.68 -20.72 -17.65
CA ASN A 500 -11.42 -21.77 -16.64
C ASN A 500 -10.13 -21.64 -15.80
N ASP A 501 -9.33 -20.59 -15.99
CA ASP A 501 -8.17 -20.31 -15.16
C ASP A 501 -8.48 -19.26 -14.10
N VAL A 502 -7.95 -19.46 -12.90
CA VAL A 502 -8.06 -18.48 -11.80
C VAL A 502 -7.18 -17.28 -12.11
N VAL A 503 -7.79 -16.10 -12.22
CA VAL A 503 -7.09 -14.83 -12.52
C VAL A 503 -7.04 -13.87 -11.34
N ALA A 504 -7.90 -14.08 -10.34
CA ALA A 504 -7.85 -13.36 -9.07
C ALA A 504 -8.48 -14.18 -7.94
N VAL A 505 -8.17 -13.81 -6.70
CA VAL A 505 -8.72 -14.42 -5.49
C VAL A 505 -9.02 -13.35 -4.45
N ALA A 506 -10.25 -13.32 -3.95
CA ALA A 506 -10.63 -12.59 -2.74
C ALA A 506 -10.72 -13.57 -1.57
N ASN A 507 -10.29 -13.17 -0.37
CA ASN A 507 -10.46 -13.99 0.81
C ASN A 507 -10.74 -13.14 2.07
N ALA A 508 -11.56 -13.68 2.96
CA ALA A 508 -11.74 -13.22 4.33
C ALA A 508 -11.50 -14.38 5.30
N GLY A 509 -11.21 -14.08 6.56
CA GLY A 509 -10.94 -15.08 7.59
C GLY A 509 -9.45 -15.40 7.81
N PRO A 510 -9.15 -16.46 8.58
CA PRO A 510 -7.81 -16.73 9.08
C PRO A 510 -6.88 -17.38 8.04
N ILE A 511 -7.43 -18.07 7.04
CA ILE A 511 -6.64 -18.72 5.99
C ILE A 511 -6.23 -17.67 4.96
N PRO A 512 -4.92 -17.39 4.75
CA PRO A 512 -4.48 -16.29 3.91
C PRO A 512 -4.42 -16.68 2.42
N THR A 513 -5.52 -17.20 1.86
CA THR A 513 -5.55 -17.77 0.49
C THR A 513 -5.12 -16.77 -0.57
N ALA A 514 -5.58 -15.52 -0.54
CA ALA A 514 -5.15 -14.51 -1.51
C ALA A 514 -3.63 -14.28 -1.47
N ILE A 515 -3.01 -14.39 -0.28
CA ILE A 515 -1.55 -14.22 -0.11
C ILE A 515 -0.78 -15.42 -0.67
N GLN A 516 -1.33 -16.64 -0.57
CA GLN A 516 -0.76 -17.81 -1.25
C GLN A 516 -0.74 -17.61 -2.76
N PHE A 517 -1.81 -17.04 -3.31
CA PHE A 517 -1.91 -16.77 -4.74
C PHE A 517 -0.91 -15.72 -5.25
N LEU A 518 -0.33 -14.88 -4.38
CA LEU A 518 0.75 -13.97 -4.80
C LEU A 518 1.95 -14.72 -5.35
N ASP A 519 2.39 -15.80 -4.69
CA ASP A 519 3.51 -16.59 -5.18
C ASP A 519 3.11 -17.46 -6.37
N ILE A 520 1.89 -17.99 -6.39
CA ILE A 520 1.36 -18.76 -7.53
C ILE A 520 1.38 -17.90 -8.81
N PHE A 521 0.78 -16.70 -8.77
CA PHE A 521 0.75 -15.78 -9.90
C PHE A 521 2.15 -15.30 -10.30
N LYS A 522 2.99 -14.91 -9.33
CA LYS A 522 4.38 -14.47 -9.63
C LYS A 522 5.21 -15.53 -10.32
N ASN A 523 4.95 -16.81 -10.03
CA ASN A 523 5.65 -17.93 -10.65
C ASN A 523 4.94 -18.50 -11.89
N ARG A 524 3.85 -17.84 -12.37
CA ARG A 524 3.07 -18.28 -13.54
C ARG A 524 2.59 -19.73 -13.42
N ILE A 525 2.21 -20.14 -12.21
CA ILE A 525 1.65 -21.47 -11.95
C ILE A 525 0.14 -21.37 -12.28
N PRO A 526 -0.34 -22.04 -13.35
CA PRO A 526 -1.76 -22.02 -13.67
C PRO A 526 -2.54 -22.77 -12.58
N VAL A 527 -3.70 -22.24 -12.21
CA VAL A 527 -4.66 -22.91 -11.33
C VAL A 527 -5.99 -22.94 -12.06
N SER A 528 -6.43 -24.14 -12.39
CA SER A 528 -7.65 -24.40 -13.15
C SER A 528 -8.87 -24.49 -12.24
N ARG A 529 -10.05 -24.31 -12.84
CA ARG A 529 -11.36 -24.63 -12.25
C ARG A 529 -11.35 -25.96 -11.51
N ASN A 530 -10.89 -27.03 -12.15
CA ASN A 530 -10.92 -28.38 -11.60
C ASN A 530 -10.06 -28.53 -10.33
N GLU A 531 -9.06 -27.68 -10.13
CA GLU A 531 -8.23 -27.69 -8.92
C GLU A 531 -8.90 -26.95 -7.77
N VAL A 532 -9.61 -25.87 -8.07
CA VAL A 532 -10.36 -25.14 -7.04
C VAL A 532 -11.74 -25.73 -6.77
N GLU A 533 -12.30 -26.59 -7.62
CA GLU A 533 -13.57 -27.28 -7.33
C GLU A 533 -13.41 -28.51 -6.43
N LYS A 534 -12.18 -29.01 -6.26
CA LYS A 534 -11.83 -30.11 -5.35
C LYS A 534 -11.59 -29.59 -3.95
#